data_AF-A0A820PRF1-F1
#
_entry.id   AF-A0A820PRF1-F1
#
_cell.length_a   1.000
_cell.length_b   1.000
_cell.length_c   1.000
_cell.angle_alpha   90.00
_cell.angle_beta   90.00
_cell.angle_gamma   90.00
#
_symmetry.space_group_name_H-M   'P 1'
#
loop_
_entity.id
_entity.type
_entity.pdbx_description
1 polymer ?
#
loop_
_entity_poly.entity_id
_entity_poly.type
_entity_poly.pdbx_seq_one_letter_code
_entity_poly.pdbx_strand_id
1 'polypeptide(L)'
;LNHSLSISFHEIGHNLAFGNHRPIANRILGYIANLPLCIPSSVTFKKYHIDHHKFQGDDMLDPDLPTYFEAWLFQSRIGKVVYIAAQPLLYSVRPLLRVPKPVTLLEVINLVIELAFDATIMYFLGRKSFV
;
A
#
# COMPACT_ATOMS: atom_id res chain seq x y z
N LEU A 1 14.77 -2.92 3.82
CA LEU A 1 14.47 -1.63 3.16
C LEU A 1 12.98 -1.49 2.87
N ASN A 2 12.39 -2.36 2.05
CA ASN A 2 10.98 -2.22 1.61
C ASN A 2 9.98 -2.20 2.77
N HIS A 3 10.13 -3.06 3.77
CA HIS A 3 9.28 -3.03 4.96
C HIS A 3 9.40 -1.71 5.76
N SER A 4 10.62 -1.20 5.94
CA SER A 4 10.85 0.07 6.63
C SER A 4 10.21 1.24 5.89
N LEU A 5 10.28 1.25 4.55
CA LEU A 5 9.62 2.25 3.71
C LEU A 5 8.09 2.13 3.77
N SER A 6 7.55 0.91 3.77
CA SER A 6 6.10 0.71 3.88
C SER A 6 5.56 1.18 5.22
N ILE A 7 6.28 0.92 6.31
CA ILE A 7 5.93 1.45 7.64
C ILE A 7 6.10 2.98 7.67
N SER A 8 7.11 3.53 7.00
CA SER A 8 7.31 4.98 6.94
C SER A 8 6.13 5.70 6.29
N PHE A 9 5.70 5.28 5.08
CA PHE A 9 4.55 5.92 4.44
C PHE A 9 3.23 5.59 5.16
N HIS A 10 3.15 4.49 5.90
CA HIS A 10 2.02 4.19 6.80
C HIS A 10 1.85 5.27 7.87
N GLU A 11 2.91 5.60 8.61
CA GLU A 11 2.87 6.66 9.64
C GLU A 11 2.60 8.04 9.02
N ILE A 12 3.18 8.32 7.84
CA ILE A 12 2.89 9.55 7.08
C ILE A 12 1.42 9.57 6.63
N GLY A 13 0.83 8.41 6.33
CA GLY A 13 -0.57 8.22 6.00
C GLY A 13 -1.50 8.71 7.13
N HIS A 14 -1.08 8.52 8.37
CA HIS A 14 -1.74 9.05 9.58
C HIS A 14 -1.48 10.55 9.83
N ASN A 15 -0.79 11.22 8.92
CA ASN A 15 -0.32 12.60 9.04
C ASN A 15 0.63 12.83 10.23
N LEU A 16 1.35 11.82 10.70
CA LEU A 16 2.21 11.95 11.90
C LEU A 16 3.53 12.68 11.64
N ALA A 17 3.96 12.81 10.38
CA ALA A 17 5.23 13.48 10.06
C ALA A 17 5.16 15.01 10.25
N PHE A 18 4.06 15.64 9.85
CA PHE A 18 3.86 17.09 9.98
C PHE A 18 2.56 17.49 10.70
N GLY A 19 1.80 16.52 11.21
CA GLY A 19 0.50 16.74 11.84
C GLY A 19 -0.64 17.02 10.85
N ASN A 20 -1.87 17.01 11.36
CA ASN A 20 -3.09 17.23 10.56
C ASN A 20 -3.21 18.65 9.96
N HIS A 21 -2.46 19.63 10.49
CA HIS A 21 -2.45 21.01 10.01
C HIS A 21 -1.65 21.22 8.71
N ARG A 22 -0.86 20.21 8.29
CA ARG A 22 -0.04 20.24 7.05
C ARG A 22 -0.29 19.01 6.18
N PRO A 23 -1.51 18.81 5.66
CA PRO A 23 -1.86 17.61 4.90
C PRO A 23 -1.09 17.50 3.57
N ILE A 24 -0.78 18.63 2.93
CA ILE A 24 -0.01 18.67 1.66
C ILE A 24 1.43 18.23 1.89
N ALA A 25 2.08 18.69 2.98
CA ALA A 25 3.45 18.29 3.31
C ALA A 25 3.55 16.78 3.59
N ASN A 26 2.61 16.23 4.37
CA ASN A 26 2.53 14.78 4.58
C ASN A 26 2.34 14.03 3.25
N ARG A 27 1.49 14.53 2.35
CA ARG A 27 1.27 13.88 1.06
C ARG A 27 2.51 13.88 0.17
N ILE A 28 3.22 15.01 0.08
CA ILE A 28 4.48 15.10 -0.68
C ILE A 28 5.51 14.13 -0.11
N LEU A 29 5.67 14.09 1.22
CA LEU A 29 6.57 13.14 1.86
C LEU A 29 6.16 11.68 1.63
N GLY A 30 4.85 11.41 1.59
CA GLY A 30 4.30 10.09 1.25
C GLY A 30 4.68 9.65 -0.17
N TYR A 31 4.60 10.54 -1.16
CA TYR A 31 5.09 10.26 -2.52
C TYR A 31 6.58 9.94 -2.52
N ILE A 32 7.39 10.74 -1.83
CA ILE A 32 8.86 10.54 -1.78
C ILE A 32 9.21 9.21 -1.10
N ALA A 33 8.55 8.88 0.02
CA ALA A 33 8.76 7.63 0.73
C ALA A 33 8.33 6.39 -0.10
N ASN A 34 7.44 6.58 -1.07
CA ASN A 34 6.99 5.53 -1.97
C ASN A 34 8.04 5.17 -3.02
N LEU A 35 8.77 6.15 -3.56
CA LEU A 35 9.61 6.00 -4.76
C LEU A 35 10.52 4.77 -4.79
N PRO A 36 11.19 4.35 -3.69
CA PRO A 36 12.08 3.18 -3.78
C PRO A 36 11.33 1.84 -3.86
N LEU A 37 9.99 1.82 -3.78
CA LEU A 37 9.18 0.61 -3.84
C LEU A 37 8.77 0.23 -5.27
N CYS A 38 8.94 1.12 -6.26
CA CYS A 38 8.61 0.91 -7.67
C CYS A 38 7.12 0.56 -7.91
N ILE A 39 6.25 0.85 -6.95
CA ILE A 39 4.82 0.53 -6.98
C ILE A 39 4.07 1.68 -6.30
N PRO A 40 3.13 2.37 -6.98
CA PRO A 40 2.48 3.58 -6.48
C PRO A 40 1.42 3.27 -5.41
N SER A 41 1.88 2.93 -4.21
CA SER A 41 1.05 2.41 -3.11
C SER A 41 0.68 3.45 -2.07
N SER A 42 1.39 4.57 -1.95
CA SER A 42 1.20 5.52 -0.83
C SER A 42 -0.24 6.04 -0.71
N VAL A 43 -0.83 6.50 -1.82
CA VAL A 43 -2.20 7.06 -1.81
C VAL A 43 -3.24 5.96 -1.65
N THR A 44 -3.14 4.88 -2.41
CA THR A 44 -4.09 3.77 -2.36
C THR A 44 -4.07 3.11 -0.99
N PHE A 45 -2.89 2.91 -0.41
CA PHE A 45 -2.74 2.43 0.96
C PHE A 45 -3.49 3.34 1.93
N LYS A 46 -3.20 4.65 1.97
CA LYS A 46 -3.91 5.58 2.86
C LYS A 46 -5.43 5.54 2.68
N LYS A 47 -5.90 5.42 1.44
CA LYS A 47 -7.34 5.35 1.08
C LYS A 47 -8.04 4.14 1.70
N TYR A 48 -7.38 2.98 1.75
CA TYR A 48 -7.92 1.76 2.32
C TYR A 48 -7.64 1.64 3.82
N HIS A 49 -6.46 2.05 4.24
CA HIS A 49 -6.01 2.00 5.62
C HIS A 49 -6.89 2.83 6.55
N ILE A 50 -7.37 3.99 6.11
CA ILE A 50 -8.32 4.78 6.90
C ILE A 50 -9.64 4.01 7.12
N ASP A 51 -10.11 3.23 6.15
CA ASP A 51 -11.30 2.39 6.34
C ASP A 51 -11.03 1.26 7.32
N HIS A 52 -9.85 0.62 7.23
CA HIS A 52 -9.44 -0.37 8.23
C HIS A 52 -9.48 0.21 9.65
N HIS A 53 -8.91 1.39 9.89
CA HIS A 53 -8.98 2.04 11.21
C HIS A 53 -10.41 2.44 11.61
N LYS A 54 -11.23 2.87 10.65
CA LYS A 54 -12.59 3.32 10.91
C LYS A 54 -13.56 2.17 11.20
N PHE A 55 -13.38 1.03 10.55
CA PHE A 55 -14.28 -0.12 10.58
C PHE A 55 -13.58 -1.38 11.06
N GLN A 56 -12.57 -1.24 11.92
CA GLN A 56 -11.70 -2.33 12.33
C GLN A 56 -12.49 -3.53 12.87
N GLY A 57 -12.32 -4.69 12.22
CA GLY A 57 -13.01 -5.93 12.58
C GLY A 57 -14.42 -6.11 12.00
N ASP A 58 -14.92 -5.16 11.20
CA ASP A 58 -16.18 -5.31 10.46
C ASP A 58 -15.97 -6.18 9.21
N ASP A 59 -16.68 -7.30 9.09
CA ASP A 59 -16.50 -8.28 7.99
C ASP A 59 -16.78 -7.70 6.59
N MET A 60 -17.59 -6.65 6.49
CA MET A 60 -17.98 -6.07 5.21
C MET A 60 -17.16 -4.83 4.85
N LEU A 61 -16.76 -4.04 5.85
CA LEU A 61 -16.16 -2.72 5.65
C LEU A 61 -14.66 -2.67 5.94
N ASP A 62 -14.11 -3.60 6.72
CA ASP A 62 -12.67 -3.69 6.96
C ASP A 62 -11.96 -4.36 5.76
N PRO A 63 -11.17 -3.61 4.97
CA PRO A 63 -10.48 -4.18 3.82
C PRO A 63 -9.37 -5.18 4.19
N ASP A 64 -8.92 -5.19 5.45
CA ASP A 64 -7.80 -6.01 5.89
C ASP A 64 -8.22 -7.42 6.30
N LEU A 65 -9.52 -7.64 6.57
CA LEU A 65 -10.02 -8.95 7.00
C LEU A 65 -9.98 -10.01 5.89
N PRO A 66 -9.41 -11.20 6.15
CA PRO A 66 -9.38 -12.28 5.18
C PRO A 66 -10.78 -12.62 4.68
N THR A 67 -10.90 -12.90 3.39
CA THR A 67 -12.12 -13.44 2.79
C THR A 67 -12.44 -14.81 3.36
N TYR A 68 -13.73 -15.20 3.33
CA TYR A 68 -14.13 -16.57 3.68
C TYR A 68 -13.37 -17.63 2.87
N PHE A 69 -13.07 -17.33 1.61
CA PHE A 69 -12.28 -18.21 0.76
C PHE A 69 -10.84 -18.35 1.26
N GLU A 70 -10.15 -17.26 1.58
CA GLU A 70 -8.81 -17.31 2.18
C GLU A 70 -8.82 -18.07 3.51
N ALA A 71 -9.81 -17.79 4.37
CA ALA A 71 -9.96 -18.45 5.66
C ALA A 71 -10.21 -19.96 5.53
N TRP A 72 -10.97 -20.38 4.51
CA TRP A 72 -11.23 -21.79 4.20
C TRP A 72 -10.02 -22.48 3.54
N LEU A 73 -9.32 -21.78 2.64
CA LEU A 73 -8.17 -22.32 1.92
C LEU A 73 -6.98 -22.57 2.85
N PHE A 74 -6.76 -21.69 3.84
CA PHE A 74 -5.59 -21.71 4.71
C PHE A 74 -5.86 -22.21 6.14
N GLN A 75 -6.70 -23.24 6.30
CA GLN A 75 -7.06 -23.78 7.62
C GLN A 75 -5.96 -24.65 8.26
N SER A 76 -5.18 -25.36 7.45
CA SER A 76 -4.16 -26.31 7.94
C SER A 76 -2.90 -25.60 8.47
N ARG A 77 -2.06 -26.29 9.25
CA ARG A 77 -0.80 -25.73 9.77
C ARG A 77 0.13 -25.27 8.64
N ILE A 78 0.26 -26.08 7.59
CA ILE A 78 1.06 -25.73 6.40
C ILE A 78 0.36 -24.60 5.62
N GLY A 79 -0.96 -24.64 5.50
CA GLY A 79 -1.75 -23.57 4.88
C GLY A 79 -1.51 -22.22 5.52
N LYS A 80 -1.46 -22.14 6.86
CA LYS A 80 -1.14 -20.90 7.58
C LYS A 80 0.28 -20.40 7.30
N VAL A 81 1.25 -21.29 7.15
CA VAL A 81 2.63 -20.91 6.78
C VAL A 81 2.65 -20.32 5.37
N VAL A 82 1.97 -20.96 4.42
CA VAL A 82 1.81 -20.44 3.05
C VAL A 82 1.08 -19.09 3.06
N TYR A 83 0.04 -18.95 3.88
CA TYR A 83 -0.73 -17.71 4.02
C TYR A 83 0.13 -16.55 4.52
N ILE A 84 1.01 -16.79 5.49
CA ILE A 84 1.96 -15.79 5.98
C ILE A 84 2.95 -15.40 4.88
N ALA A 85 3.52 -16.37 4.17
CA ALA A 85 4.44 -16.10 3.07
C ALA A 85 3.77 -15.33 1.91
N ALA A 86 2.49 -15.59 1.66
CA ALA A 86 1.70 -14.93 0.63
C ALA A 86 1.12 -13.57 1.07
N GLN A 87 1.27 -13.15 2.33
CA GLN A 87 0.67 -11.91 2.84
C GLN A 87 0.94 -10.68 1.99
N PRO A 88 2.17 -10.40 1.51
CA PRO A 88 2.42 -9.20 0.71
C PRO A 88 1.53 -9.12 -0.53
N LEU A 89 1.23 -10.26 -1.17
CA LEU A 89 0.37 -10.33 -2.34
C LEU A 89 -1.11 -10.27 -1.96
N LEU A 90 -1.53 -11.12 -1.01
CA LEU A 90 -2.93 -11.20 -0.60
C LEU A 90 -3.41 -9.89 -0.01
N TYR A 91 -2.63 -9.27 0.87
CA TYR A 91 -2.94 -7.98 1.48
C TYR A 91 -3.03 -6.84 0.45
N SER A 92 -2.18 -6.86 -0.59
CA SER A 92 -2.19 -5.81 -1.63
C SER A 92 -3.41 -5.90 -2.56
N VAL A 93 -3.89 -7.12 -2.83
CA VAL A 93 -4.99 -7.36 -3.78
C VAL A 93 -6.36 -7.39 -3.10
N ARG A 94 -6.44 -7.92 -1.86
CA ARG A 94 -7.69 -8.12 -1.13
C ARG A 94 -8.58 -6.87 -1.05
N PRO A 95 -8.08 -5.66 -0.74
CA PRO A 95 -8.92 -4.48 -0.67
C PRO A 95 -9.63 -4.15 -1.99
N LEU A 96 -8.99 -4.44 -3.13
CA LEU A 96 -9.54 -4.21 -4.46
C LEU A 96 -10.67 -5.17 -4.81
N LEU A 97 -10.68 -6.35 -4.18
CA LEU A 97 -11.71 -7.38 -4.38
C LEU A 97 -12.86 -7.27 -3.38
N ARG A 98 -12.56 -7.00 -2.10
CA ARG A 98 -13.60 -6.90 -1.04
C ARG A 98 -14.33 -5.57 -1.07
N VAL A 99 -13.59 -4.47 -1.16
CA VAL A 99 -14.12 -3.11 -1.05
C VAL A 99 -13.64 -2.29 -2.25
N PRO A 100 -14.06 -2.62 -3.48
CA PRO A 100 -13.60 -1.90 -4.66
C PRO A 100 -13.96 -0.42 -4.55
N LYS A 101 -12.95 0.45 -4.66
CA LYS A 101 -13.11 1.90 -4.64
C LYS A 101 -12.73 2.47 -6.00
N PRO A 102 -13.40 3.54 -6.47
CA PRO A 102 -12.99 4.22 -7.69
C PRO A 102 -11.55 4.74 -7.57
N VAL A 103 -10.86 4.78 -8.71
CA VAL A 103 -9.55 5.40 -8.83
C VAL A 103 -9.71 6.92 -8.69
N THR A 104 -8.89 7.52 -7.86
CA THR A 104 -8.90 8.96 -7.60
C THR A 104 -7.79 9.67 -8.39
N LEU A 105 -7.95 10.98 -8.62
CA LEU A 105 -6.91 11.80 -9.26
C LEU A 105 -5.57 11.74 -8.50
N LEU A 106 -5.61 11.61 -7.17
CA LEU A 106 -4.40 11.50 -6.34
C LEU A 106 -3.63 10.21 -6.59
N GLU A 107 -4.32 9.11 -6.90
CA GLU A 107 -3.69 7.84 -7.27
C GLU A 107 -3.06 7.93 -8.66
N VAL A 108 -3.72 8.61 -9.60
CA VAL A 108 -3.13 8.91 -10.92
C VAL A 108 -1.87 9.76 -10.78
N ILE A 109 -1.89 10.78 -9.91
CA ILE A 109 -0.70 11.59 -9.62
C ILE A 109 0.42 10.74 -9.01
N ASN A 110 0.11 9.86 -8.05
CA ASN A 110 1.09 8.94 -7.46
C ASN A 110 1.73 8.04 -8.53
N LEU A 111 0.91 7.49 -9.43
CA LEU A 111 1.37 6.65 -10.54
C LEU A 111 2.31 7.41 -11.48
N VAL A 112 1.93 8.62 -11.88
CA VAL A 112 2.76 9.45 -12.77
C VAL A 112 4.11 9.78 -12.12
N ILE A 113 4.12 10.13 -10.83
CA ILE A 113 5.35 10.42 -10.09
C ILE A 113 6.24 9.17 -10.01
N GLU A 114 5.67 8.01 -9.68
CA GLU A 114 6.41 6.74 -9.58
C GLU A 114 7.04 6.37 -10.94
N LEU A 115 6.24 6.36 -12.01
CA LEU A 115 6.72 6.03 -13.36
C LEU A 115 7.78 7.00 -13.87
N ALA A 116 7.65 8.30 -13.57
CA ALA A 116 8.64 9.30 -13.94
C ALA A 116 9.96 9.10 -13.19
N PHE A 117 9.89 8.78 -11.89
CA PHE A 117 11.07 8.46 -11.10
C PHE A 117 11.74 7.18 -11.58
N ASP A 118 10.97 6.11 -11.82
CA ASP A 118 11.49 4.83 -12.28
C ASP A 118 12.17 4.98 -13.65
N ALA A 119 11.55 5.70 -14.58
CA ALA A 119 12.13 5.99 -15.88
C ALA A 119 13.44 6.81 -15.76
N THR A 120 13.48 7.77 -14.83
CA THR A 120 14.68 8.59 -14.56
C THR A 120 15.82 7.70 -14.04
N ILE A 121 15.54 6.86 -13.05
CA ILE A 121 16.52 5.91 -12.51
C ILE A 121 17.00 4.95 -13.60
N MET A 122 16.09 4.43 -14.43
CA MET A 122 16.44 3.51 -15.51
C MET A 122 17.32 4.17 -16.57
N TYR A 123 17.05 5.43 -16.90
CA TYR A 123 17.83 6.20 -17.87
C TYR A 123 19.25 6.50 -17.38
N PHE A 124 19.40 6.94 -16.12
CA PHE A 124 20.71 7.37 -15.60
C PHE A 124 21.56 6.24 -15.02
N LEU A 125 20.94 5.24 -14.38
CA LEU A 125 21.66 4.14 -13.69
C LEU A 125 21.60 2.82 -14.46
N GLY A 126 20.81 2.75 -15.53
CA GLY A 126 20.64 1.57 -16.36
C GLY A 126 19.78 0.49 -15.71
N ARG A 127 19.40 -0.53 -16.48
CA ARG A 127 18.45 -1.58 -16.06
C ARG A 127 18.87 -2.38 -14.81
N LYS A 128 20.18 -2.43 -14.49
CA LYS A 128 20.70 -3.10 -13.30
C LYS A 128 20.30 -2.41 -11.99
N SER A 129 19.79 -1.17 -12.02
CA SER A 129 19.34 -0.49 -10.81
C SER A 129 18.02 -1.05 -10.24
N PHE A 130 17.30 -1.87 -11.01
CA PHE A 130 16.01 -2.47 -10.62
C PHE A 130 16.11 -3.98 -10.34
N VAL A 131 17.30 -4.59 -10.41
CA VAL A 131 17.52 -6.03 -10.27
C VAL A 131 18.50 -6.32 -9.14
#